data_AF-A0AA36IG90-F1
#
_entry.id   AF-A0AA36IG90-F1
#
_cell.length_a   1.000
_cell.length_b   1.000
_cell.length_c   1.000
_cell.angle_alpha   90.00
_cell.angle_beta   90.00
_cell.angle_gamma   90.00
#
_symmetry.space_group_name_H-M   'P 1'
#
loop_
_entity.id
_entity.type
_entity.pdbx_description
1 polymer ?
#
loop_
_entity_poly.entity_id
_entity_poly.type
_entity_poly.pdbx_seq_one_letter_code
_entity_poly.pdbx_strand_id
1 'polypeptide(L)'
;MGMKQCPCDPKKGCGLSHRRIYEMMMAEKWPCATIFEDDVTLAANFSTRLAALKDSIPPFDVILLGYCPGGSKPRRGPKDQSSIPTLKYGWPGACVHAYVVSLQGAKALTLANTPVKVPPDGAMDGMHHWGNRLRLHIDRKPGVLTGSYWYIDPQMAWQGVEADNLEGGV
;
A
#
# COMPACT_ATOMS: atom_id res chain seq x y z
N MET A 1 28.34 -1.37 -26.40
CA MET A 1 27.94 -0.25 -25.52
C MET A 1 27.41 -0.86 -24.23
N GLY A 2 28.16 -0.77 -23.13
CA GLY A 2 27.75 -1.35 -21.86
C GLY A 2 26.65 -0.51 -21.23
N MET A 3 25.48 -1.10 -21.01
CA MET A 3 24.45 -0.50 -20.16
C MET A 3 25.06 -0.34 -18.77
N LYS A 4 25.36 0.90 -18.37
CA LYS A 4 25.67 1.20 -16.98
C LYS A 4 24.42 0.88 -16.18
N GLN A 5 24.44 -0.24 -15.47
CA GLN A 5 23.45 -0.57 -14.45
C GLN A 5 23.36 0.64 -13.52
N CYS A 6 22.19 1.29 -13.44
CA CYS A 6 22.00 2.36 -12.47
C CYS A 6 22.32 1.76 -11.09
N PRO A 7 23.28 2.32 -10.33
CA PRO A 7 23.67 1.76 -9.02
C PRO A 7 22.60 1.98 -7.94
N CYS A 8 21.38 2.34 -8.35
CA CYS A 8 20.27 2.66 -7.49
C CYS A 8 19.61 1.36 -7.02
N ASP A 9 19.71 1.08 -5.71
CA ASP A 9 18.98 -0.01 -5.04
C ASP A 9 17.47 0.14 -5.35
N PRO A 10 16.86 -0.79 -6.12
CA PRO A 10 15.47 -0.65 -6.55
C PRO A 10 14.50 -0.52 -5.39
N LYS A 11 14.79 -1.15 -4.25
CA LYS A 11 13.95 -1.07 -3.04
C LYS A 11 14.03 0.32 -2.41
N LYS A 12 15.21 0.94 -2.41
CA LYS A 12 15.35 2.34 -2.00
C LYS A 12 14.69 3.29 -2.99
N GLY A 13 14.77 3.00 -4.29
CA GLY A 13 14.07 3.75 -5.34
C GLY A 13 12.55 3.77 -5.10
N CYS A 14 11.94 2.60 -4.92
CA CYS A 14 10.51 2.48 -4.61
C CYS A 14 10.15 3.22 -3.30
N GLY A 15 10.93 3.03 -2.23
CA GLY A 15 10.74 3.73 -0.96
C GLY A 15 10.79 5.26 -1.08
N LEU A 16 11.71 5.80 -1.89
CA LEU A 16 11.83 7.23 -2.17
C LEU A 16 10.64 7.75 -2.99
N SER A 17 10.16 7.00 -3.99
CA SER A 17 9.00 7.37 -4.79
C SER A 17 7.73 7.49 -3.94
N HIS A 18 7.46 6.51 -3.06
CA HIS A 18 6.29 6.57 -2.18
C HIS A 18 6.41 7.71 -1.17
N ARG A 19 7.61 7.91 -0.60
CA ARG A 19 7.87 9.03 0.29
C ARG A 19 7.63 10.38 -0.40
N ARG A 20 8.02 10.52 -1.66
CA ARG A 20 7.78 11.76 -2.42
C ARG A 20 6.30 12.07 -2.52
N ILE A 21 5.46 11.06 -2.72
CA ILE A 21 4.00 11.22 -2.71
C ILE A 21 3.52 11.71 -1.34
N TYR A 22 4.01 11.12 -0.24
CA TYR A 22 3.62 11.55 1.11
C TYR A 22 4.06 13.00 1.41
N GLU A 23 5.25 13.38 0.97
CA GLU A 23 5.75 14.76 1.09
C GLU A 23 4.88 15.74 0.31
N MET A 24 4.45 15.38 -0.91
CA MET A 24 3.50 16.17 -1.69
C MET A 24 2.14 16.27 -0.99
N MET A 25 1.60 15.17 -0.46
CA MET A 25 0.35 15.20 0.33
C MET A 25 0.45 16.17 1.50
N MET A 26 1.58 16.21 2.21
CA MET A 26 1.81 17.12 3.33
C MET A 26 1.94 18.58 2.89
N ALA A 27 2.63 18.84 1.77
CA ALA A 27 2.80 20.19 1.22
C ALA A 27 1.48 20.76 0.70
N GLU A 28 0.75 19.96 -0.08
CA GLU A 28 -0.50 20.33 -0.76
C GLU A 28 -1.75 20.10 0.09
N LYS A 29 -1.60 19.49 1.28
CA LYS A 29 -2.67 19.15 2.23
C LYS A 29 -3.74 18.24 1.60
N TRP A 30 -3.34 17.28 0.78
CA TRP A 30 -4.27 16.28 0.25
C TRP A 30 -4.81 15.40 1.38
N PRO A 31 -6.13 15.32 1.59
CA PRO A 31 -6.71 14.58 2.71
C PRO A 31 -6.42 13.08 2.62
N CYS A 32 -6.35 12.55 1.40
CA CYS A 32 -5.94 11.19 1.10
C CYS A 32 -5.40 11.10 -0.33
N ALA A 33 -4.70 10.00 -0.63
CA ALA A 33 -4.26 9.63 -1.98
C ALA A 33 -4.45 8.13 -2.19
N THR A 34 -4.82 7.75 -3.41
CA THR A 34 -4.76 6.35 -3.86
C THR A 34 -3.48 6.18 -4.64
N ILE A 35 -2.65 5.23 -4.23
CA ILE A 35 -1.31 5.00 -4.77
C ILE A 35 -1.27 3.60 -5.38
N PHE A 36 -0.70 3.53 -6.59
CA PHE A 36 -0.50 2.31 -7.35
C PHE A 36 0.98 2.24 -7.77
N GLU A 37 1.57 1.06 -7.69
CA GLU A 37 2.78 0.74 -8.44
C GLU A 37 2.42 0.60 -9.94
N ASP A 38 3.42 0.70 -10.81
CA ASP A 38 3.26 0.74 -12.28
C ASP A 38 2.83 -0.61 -12.87
N ASP A 39 3.02 -1.68 -12.14
CA ASP A 39 2.86 -3.06 -12.57
C ASP A 39 1.60 -3.73 -11.97
N VAL A 40 0.68 -2.93 -11.41
CA VAL A 40 -0.58 -3.45 -10.86
C VAL A 40 -1.61 -3.75 -11.94
N THR A 41 -2.32 -4.86 -11.76
CA THR A 41 -3.58 -5.14 -12.46
C THR A 41 -4.75 -4.74 -11.57
N LEU A 42 -5.74 -4.03 -12.13
CA LEU A 42 -6.95 -3.62 -11.43
C LEU A 42 -8.10 -4.60 -11.69
N ALA A 43 -8.95 -4.80 -10.68
CA ALA A 43 -10.17 -5.59 -10.83
C ALA A 43 -11.17 -4.93 -11.78
N ALA A 44 -12.05 -5.73 -12.38
CA ALA A 44 -13.17 -5.22 -13.16
C ALA A 44 -14.00 -4.21 -12.34
N ASN A 45 -14.46 -3.15 -13.02
CA ASN A 45 -15.26 -2.08 -12.42
C ASN A 45 -14.62 -1.42 -11.18
N PHE A 46 -13.28 -1.37 -11.11
CA PHE A 46 -12.52 -0.85 -9.97
C PHE A 46 -13.08 0.45 -9.40
N SER A 47 -13.23 1.49 -10.23
CA SER A 47 -13.68 2.81 -9.77
C SER A 47 -15.08 2.77 -9.16
N THR A 48 -16.00 2.03 -9.77
CA THR A 48 -17.38 1.88 -9.28
C THR A 48 -17.40 1.12 -7.95
N ARG A 49 -16.60 0.06 -7.82
CA ARG A 49 -16.51 -0.75 -6.60
C ARG A 49 -15.86 0.01 -5.46
N LEU A 50 -14.82 0.80 -5.72
CA LEU A 50 -14.21 1.68 -4.73
C LEU A 50 -15.16 2.81 -4.32
N ALA A 51 -15.89 3.41 -5.26
CA ALA A 51 -16.87 4.45 -4.97
C ALA A 51 -18.02 3.94 -4.08
N ALA A 52 -18.44 2.69 -4.26
CA ALA A 52 -19.48 2.05 -3.43
C ALA A 52 -19.08 1.93 -1.96
N LEU A 53 -17.78 1.98 -1.63
CA LEU A 53 -17.30 1.94 -0.24
C LEU A 53 -17.30 3.29 0.47
N LYS A 54 -17.36 4.41 -0.26
CA LYS A 54 -17.04 5.75 0.24
C LYS A 54 -17.70 6.08 1.58
N ASP A 55 -18.98 5.75 1.72
CA ASP A 55 -19.78 6.10 2.92
C ASP A 55 -19.56 5.15 4.10
N SER A 56 -18.87 4.03 3.86
CA SER A 56 -18.52 3.01 4.86
C SER A 56 -17.05 3.08 5.30
N ILE A 57 -16.26 3.99 4.72
CA ILE A 57 -14.84 4.13 5.07
C ILE A 57 -14.73 4.72 6.48
N PRO A 58 -14.21 3.97 7.47
CA PRO A 58 -13.94 4.50 8.80
C PRO A 58 -12.71 5.44 8.74
N PRO A 59 -12.44 6.23 9.80
CA PRO A 59 -11.15 6.89 9.94
C PRO A 59 -10.00 5.89 9.74
N PHE A 60 -9.02 6.22 8.89
CA PHE A 60 -7.95 5.31 8.49
C PHE A 60 -6.60 6.00 8.34
N ASP A 61 -5.52 5.21 8.45
CA ASP A 61 -4.20 5.61 7.97
C ASP A 61 -3.93 5.03 6.59
N VAL A 62 -4.16 3.72 6.45
CA VAL A 62 -3.93 2.96 5.22
C VAL A 62 -5.09 2.00 4.97
N ILE A 63 -5.55 1.94 3.72
CA ILE A 63 -6.46 0.91 3.22
C ILE A 63 -5.74 0.17 2.09
N LEU A 64 -5.43 -1.11 2.28
CA LEU A 64 -4.84 -1.92 1.22
C LEU A 64 -5.91 -2.32 0.20
N LEU A 65 -5.64 -1.98 -1.05
CA LEU A 65 -6.46 -2.37 -2.21
C LEU A 65 -5.94 -3.66 -2.85
N GLY A 66 -4.68 -3.99 -2.60
CA GLY A 66 -4.07 -5.27 -2.94
C GLY A 66 -2.89 -5.59 -2.02
N TYR A 67 -2.68 -6.88 -1.81
CA TYR A 67 -1.77 -7.43 -0.83
C TYR A 67 -1.35 -8.86 -1.21
N CYS A 68 -0.37 -9.43 -0.51
CA CYS A 68 0.06 -10.82 -0.66
C CYS A 68 -0.45 -11.67 0.52
N PRO A 69 -1.63 -12.32 0.42
CA PRO A 69 -2.12 -13.21 1.47
C PRO A 69 -1.08 -14.30 1.77
N GLY A 70 -0.71 -14.49 3.03
CA GLY A 70 0.30 -15.47 3.42
C GLY A 70 1.73 -15.15 2.92
N GLY A 71 1.99 -13.91 2.49
CA GLY A 71 3.31 -13.43 2.10
C GLY A 71 3.74 -13.79 0.68
N SER A 72 2.86 -14.36 -0.15
CA SER A 72 3.17 -14.71 -1.54
C SER A 72 2.36 -13.87 -2.52
N LYS A 73 3.00 -13.36 -3.57
CA LYS A 73 2.33 -12.61 -4.65
C LYS A 73 1.28 -13.50 -5.32
N PRO A 74 0.00 -13.07 -5.40
CA PRO A 74 -1.03 -13.86 -6.05
C PRO A 74 -0.80 -13.88 -7.56
N ARG A 75 -0.74 -15.08 -8.16
CA ARG A 75 -0.53 -15.20 -9.63
C ARG A 75 -1.64 -14.57 -10.46
N ARG A 76 -2.83 -14.45 -9.89
CA ARG A 76 -4.07 -13.96 -10.52
C ARG A 76 -4.86 -13.16 -9.50
N GLY A 77 -5.74 -12.28 -9.98
CA GLY A 77 -6.71 -11.60 -9.15
C GLY A 77 -7.66 -12.57 -8.43
N PRO A 78 -8.47 -12.06 -7.48
CA PRO A 78 -9.46 -12.89 -6.80
C PRO A 78 -10.47 -13.48 -7.80
N LYS A 79 -11.03 -14.64 -7.43
CA LYS A 79 -12.09 -15.30 -8.23
C LYS A 79 -13.31 -14.39 -8.37
N ASP A 80 -13.65 -13.67 -7.31
CA ASP A 80 -14.71 -12.66 -7.32
C ASP A 80 -14.15 -11.29 -7.71
N GLN A 81 -14.62 -10.78 -8.85
CA GLN A 81 -14.29 -9.45 -9.35
C GLN A 81 -15.52 -8.55 -9.53
N SER A 82 -16.71 -9.01 -9.13
CA SER A 82 -17.97 -8.30 -9.38
C SER A 82 -18.63 -7.79 -8.11
N SER A 83 -18.46 -8.45 -6.97
CA SER A 83 -19.10 -8.03 -5.72
C SER A 83 -18.55 -6.70 -5.22
N ILE A 84 -19.43 -5.89 -4.60
CA ILE A 84 -18.98 -4.76 -3.77
C ILE A 84 -18.14 -5.36 -2.64
N PRO A 85 -16.86 -5.00 -2.52
CA PRO A 85 -16.02 -5.62 -1.52
C PRO A 85 -16.34 -5.08 -0.13
N THR A 86 -15.74 -5.67 0.89
CA THR A 86 -15.91 -5.29 2.29
C THR A 86 -14.60 -4.73 2.84
N LEU A 87 -14.70 -3.74 3.74
CA LEU A 87 -13.56 -3.25 4.51
C LEU A 87 -13.37 -4.12 5.75
N LYS A 88 -12.16 -4.65 5.91
CA LYS A 88 -11.77 -5.47 7.05
C LYS A 88 -10.62 -4.79 7.79
N TYR A 89 -10.70 -4.82 9.11
CA TYR A 89 -9.67 -4.27 9.97
C TYR A 89 -8.46 -5.21 10.02
N GLY A 90 -7.25 -4.66 9.87
CA GLY A 90 -6.00 -5.38 10.11
C GLY A 90 -5.00 -5.39 8.95
N TRP A 91 -4.06 -6.34 9.03
CA TRP A 91 -2.96 -6.51 8.09
C TRP A 91 -3.10 -7.88 7.39
N PRO A 92 -3.57 -7.92 6.12
CA PRO A 92 -3.88 -9.17 5.44
C PRO A 92 -2.67 -9.90 4.87
N GLY A 93 -1.50 -9.26 4.81
CA GLY A 93 -0.30 -9.82 4.23
C GLY A 93 0.75 -8.77 3.88
N ALA A 94 1.95 -9.25 3.54
CA ALA A 94 3.03 -8.42 3.01
C ALA A 94 2.69 -7.90 1.60
N CYS A 95 3.56 -7.07 1.01
CA CYS A 95 3.39 -6.37 -0.28
C CYS A 95 2.42 -5.19 -0.24
N VAL A 96 2.87 -4.07 -0.78
CA VAL A 96 2.08 -2.83 -0.87
C VAL A 96 2.24 -2.26 -2.27
N HIS A 97 1.41 -2.75 -3.18
CA HIS A 97 1.42 -2.33 -4.57
C HIS A 97 0.21 -1.45 -4.93
N ALA A 98 -0.86 -1.50 -4.12
CA ALA A 98 -2.04 -0.64 -4.31
C ALA A 98 -2.72 -0.35 -2.97
N TYR A 99 -2.86 0.92 -2.61
CA TYR A 99 -3.42 1.33 -1.32
C TYR A 99 -3.95 2.76 -1.35
N VAL A 100 -4.84 3.07 -0.40
CA VAL A 100 -5.23 4.44 -0.07
C VAL A 100 -4.54 4.83 1.22
N VAL A 101 -3.99 6.03 1.28
CA VAL A 101 -3.35 6.57 2.49
C VAL A 101 -3.98 7.92 2.84
N SER A 102 -4.24 8.15 4.13
CA SER A 102 -4.69 9.45 4.62
C SER A 102 -3.50 10.39 4.84
N LEU A 103 -3.74 11.70 4.94
CA LEU A 103 -2.69 12.67 5.26
C LEU A 103 -1.94 12.32 6.56
N GLN A 104 -2.68 11.83 7.56
CA GLN A 104 -2.11 11.42 8.84
C GLN A 104 -1.24 10.16 8.69
N GLY A 105 -1.71 9.17 7.91
CA GLY A 105 -0.95 7.97 7.57
C GLY A 105 0.33 8.30 6.82
N ALA A 106 0.25 9.19 5.81
CA ALA A 106 1.40 9.66 5.04
C ALA A 106 2.47 10.30 5.93
N LYS A 107 2.07 11.18 6.87
CA LYS A 107 2.98 11.77 7.85
C LYS A 107 3.66 10.71 8.72
N ALA A 108 2.90 9.73 9.21
CA ALA A 108 3.47 8.67 10.04
C ALA A 108 4.46 7.78 9.28
N LEU A 109 4.12 7.39 8.05
CA LEU A 109 4.98 6.57 7.20
C LEU A 109 6.26 7.29 6.81
N THR A 110 6.19 8.60 6.50
CA THR A 110 7.40 9.41 6.26
C THR A 110 8.29 9.48 7.49
N LEU A 111 7.73 9.71 8.67
CA LEU A 111 8.51 9.76 9.91
C LEU A 111 9.14 8.41 10.26
N ALA A 112 8.39 7.31 10.08
CA ALA A 112 8.90 5.96 10.31
C ALA A 112 10.09 5.67 9.39
N ASN A 113 9.97 5.95 8.09
CA ASN A 113 11.00 5.66 7.10
C ASN A 113 11.91 6.87 6.80
N THR A 114 12.29 7.63 7.85
CA THR A 114 13.32 8.68 7.77
C THR A 114 14.52 8.35 8.66
N PRO A 115 15.73 8.20 8.09
CA PRO A 115 16.02 8.11 6.65
C PRO A 115 15.36 6.87 6.00
N VAL A 116 15.23 6.86 4.67
CA VAL A 116 14.66 5.70 3.95
C VAL A 116 15.57 4.49 4.14
N LYS A 117 15.08 3.47 4.86
CA LYS A 117 15.81 2.24 5.20
C LYS A 117 15.24 1.01 4.52
N VAL A 118 13.94 1.01 4.28
CA VAL A 118 13.18 -0.13 3.75
C VAL A 118 12.28 0.31 2.60
N PRO A 119 11.93 -0.62 1.69
CA PRO A 119 10.85 -0.40 0.72
C PRO A 119 9.49 -0.12 1.40
N PRO A 120 8.46 0.33 0.63
CA PRO A 120 7.18 0.75 1.20
C PRO A 120 6.45 -0.33 2.01
N ASP A 121 6.53 -1.58 1.58
CA ASP A 121 6.01 -2.74 2.32
C ASP A 121 6.64 -2.88 3.71
N GLY A 122 7.97 -2.78 3.80
CA GLY A 122 8.68 -2.76 5.07
C GLY A 122 8.41 -1.50 5.89
N ALA A 123 8.13 -0.37 5.24
CA ALA A 123 7.76 0.87 5.94
C ALA A 123 6.39 0.75 6.63
N MET A 124 5.48 -0.02 6.04
CA MET A 124 4.17 -0.32 6.61
C MET A 124 4.19 -1.49 7.59
N ASP A 125 5.19 -2.38 7.51
CA ASP A 125 5.41 -3.46 8.47
C ASP A 125 6.10 -2.96 9.76
N GLY A 126 5.26 -2.36 10.61
CA GLY A 126 5.60 -1.85 11.94
C GLY A 126 6.32 -2.84 12.86
N MET A 127 6.13 -4.16 12.67
CA MET A 127 6.59 -5.17 13.63
C MET A 127 8.05 -5.59 13.40
N HIS A 128 8.49 -5.62 12.14
CA HIS A 128 9.80 -6.19 11.79
C HIS A 128 10.89 -5.14 11.59
N HIS A 129 10.54 -3.91 11.22
CA HIS A 129 11.53 -2.94 10.73
C HIS A 129 11.74 -1.71 11.62
N TRP A 130 10.91 -1.52 12.66
CA TRP A 130 10.92 -0.28 13.45
C TRP A 130 11.08 -0.53 14.95
N GLY A 131 12.26 -0.22 15.50
CA GLY A 131 12.56 -0.34 16.94
C GLY A 131 11.93 0.75 17.82
N ASN A 132 11.68 1.94 17.25
CA ASN A 132 10.92 3.01 17.91
C ASN A 132 9.46 2.92 17.49
N ARG A 133 8.60 2.66 18.48
CA ARG A 133 7.15 2.46 18.42
C ARG A 133 6.36 3.72 18.03
N LEU A 134 6.91 4.56 17.16
CA LEU A 134 6.40 5.90 16.82
C LEU A 134 4.94 5.89 16.34
N ARG A 135 4.45 4.71 15.93
CA ARG A 135 3.05 4.27 16.05
C ARG A 135 2.97 2.76 16.27
N LEU A 136 2.84 2.32 17.52
CA LEU A 136 2.26 1.00 17.83
C LEU A 136 0.73 0.94 17.58
N HIS A 137 0.12 1.94 16.93
CA HIS A 137 -1.34 2.12 16.92
C HIS A 137 -2.13 1.26 15.91
N ILE A 138 -1.48 0.27 15.31
CA ILE A 138 -2.18 -0.85 14.66
C ILE A 138 -2.49 -1.91 15.72
N ASP A 139 -3.19 -1.53 16.78
CA ASP A 139 -3.63 -2.51 17.76
C ASP A 139 -4.67 -3.40 17.07
N ARG A 140 -4.39 -4.68 16.86
CA ARG A 140 -5.28 -5.61 16.13
C ARG A 140 -6.67 -5.80 16.78
N LYS A 141 -6.98 -5.05 17.84
CA LYS A 141 -8.20 -5.08 18.63
C LYS A 141 -9.18 -3.98 18.16
N PRO A 142 -10.47 -4.33 17.91
CA PRO A 142 -11.51 -3.36 17.66
C PRO A 142 -11.61 -2.32 18.79
N GLY A 143 -11.80 -1.04 18.44
CA GLY A 143 -12.12 0.02 19.41
C GLY A 143 -11.01 1.01 19.77
N VAL A 144 -9.80 0.88 19.23
CA VAL A 144 -8.72 1.86 19.44
C VAL A 144 -8.69 2.88 18.30
N LEU A 145 -9.35 4.02 18.51
CA LEU A 145 -9.41 5.15 17.59
C LEU A 145 -8.11 5.97 17.65
N THR A 146 -7.21 5.73 16.71
CA THR A 146 -6.47 6.72 15.88
C THR A 146 -5.26 6.05 15.22
N GLY A 147 -5.43 5.65 13.95
CA GLY A 147 -4.36 5.19 13.08
C GLY A 147 -4.43 3.71 12.73
N SER A 148 -5.30 3.36 11.78
CA SER A 148 -5.70 1.98 11.51
C SER A 148 -5.34 1.52 10.10
N TYR A 149 -4.96 0.25 10.01
CA TYR A 149 -4.87 -0.49 8.76
C TYR A 149 -6.19 -1.18 8.48
N TRP A 150 -6.67 -0.98 7.27
CA TRP A 150 -7.78 -1.70 6.72
C TRP A 150 -7.33 -2.36 5.43
N TYR A 151 -8.09 -3.33 4.98
CA TYR A 151 -7.92 -3.91 3.68
C TYR A 151 -9.27 -4.26 3.09
N ILE A 152 -9.32 -4.30 1.77
CA ILE A 152 -10.52 -4.61 1.03
C ILE A 152 -10.52 -6.09 0.65
N ASP A 153 -11.65 -6.77 0.89
CA ASP A 153 -11.85 -8.16 0.50
C ASP A 153 -13.17 -8.34 -0.27
N PRO A 154 -13.16 -8.93 -1.49
CA PRO A 154 -11.97 -9.38 -2.22
C PRO A 154 -11.08 -8.21 -2.69
N GLN A 155 -9.76 -8.44 -2.76
CA GLN A 155 -8.80 -7.42 -3.20
C GLN A 155 -9.14 -6.85 -4.59
N MET A 156 -8.87 -5.56 -4.81
CA MET A 156 -9.22 -4.88 -6.06
C MET A 156 -8.02 -4.59 -6.96
N ALA A 157 -6.82 -4.93 -6.51
CA ALA A 157 -5.60 -4.87 -7.31
C ALA A 157 -4.66 -6.03 -6.95
N TRP A 158 -3.79 -6.41 -7.88
CA TRP A 158 -2.75 -7.44 -7.65
C TRP A 158 -1.56 -7.23 -8.60
N GLN A 159 -0.39 -7.69 -8.18
CA GLN A 159 0.77 -7.91 -9.05
C GLN A 159 0.79 -9.38 -9.46
N GLY A 160 0.53 -9.68 -10.73
CA GLY A 160 0.70 -11.03 -11.26
C GLY A 160 2.17 -11.38 -11.40
N VAL A 161 2.51 -12.67 -11.42
CA VAL A 161 3.91 -13.13 -11.64
C VAL A 161 4.46 -12.70 -13.01
N GLU A 162 3.59 -12.36 -13.96
CA GLU A 162 3.99 -11.85 -15.27
C GLU A 162 4.47 -10.40 -15.21
N ALA A 163 4.01 -9.62 -14.22
CA ALA A 163 4.43 -8.24 -14.01
C ALA A 163 5.90 -8.15 -13.57
N ASP A 164 6.34 -9.09 -12.73
CA ASP A 164 7.74 -9.24 -12.30
C ASP A 164 8.67 -9.78 -13.40
N ASN A 165 8.12 -10.33 -14.49
CA ASN A 165 8.87 -10.93 -15.61
C ASN A 165 8.94 -10.01 -16.84
N LEU A 166 8.57 -8.74 -16.71
CA LEU A 166 8.81 -7.76 -17.76
C LEU A 166 10.30 -7.41 -17.79
N GLU A 167 11.09 -8.26 -18.46
CA GLU A 167 12.37 -7.83 -19.03
C GLU A 167 12.06 -6.72 -20.05
N GLY A 168 12.25 -5.47 -19.63
CA GLY A 168 11.99 -4.29 -20.45
C GLY A 168 10.94 -3.39 -19.83
N GLY A 169 11.35 -2.61 -18.83
CA GLY A 169 10.75 -1.30 -18.64
C GLY A 169 10.85 -0.51 -19.95
N VAL A 170 9.76 0.20 -20.27
CA VAL A 170 9.62 1.03 -21.48
C VAL A 170 10.82 1.93 -21.70
#